data_AF-A0A284VJ40-F1
#
_entry.id   AF-A0A284VJ40-F1
#
_cell.length_a   1.000
_cell.length_b   1.000
_cell.length_c   1.000
_cell.angle_alpha   90.00
_cell.angle_beta   90.00
_cell.angle_gamma   90.00
#
_symmetry.space_group_name_H-M   'P 1'
#
loop_
_entity.id
_entity.type
_entity.pdbx_description
1 polymer ?
#
loop_
_entity_poly.entity_id
_entity_poly.type
_entity_poly.pdbx_seq_one_letter_code
_entity_poly.pdbx_strand_id
1 'polypeptide(L)'
;MRIRPRKGGKGWAPASIRIILTNEAYIGKAYYNRRFCVKPKKPRDPLAYRKNENSTKKLRPRNEWIEIEVPAIIDEDTFRRAGEQLKKNTAWSSRNNTQHSYLLRRLVRCGECGYKMCGFFEGKQVNM
;
A
#
# COMPACT_ATOMS: atom_id res chain seq x y z
N MET A 1 18.58 -2.50 20.14
CA MET A 1 17.83 -1.23 20.32
C MET A 1 16.47 -1.37 19.63
N ARG A 2 15.34 -1.32 20.36
CA ARG A 2 13.99 -1.48 19.75
C ARG A 2 13.36 -0.11 19.49
N ILE A 3 13.42 0.36 18.25
CA ILE A 3 12.85 1.67 17.85
C ILE A 3 11.32 1.56 17.89
N ARG A 4 10.70 2.30 18.83
CA ARG A 4 9.24 2.33 18.96
C ARG A 4 8.61 3.31 17.97
N PRO A 5 7.39 3.06 17.47
CA PRO A 5 6.66 4.03 16.67
C PRO A 5 6.29 5.25 17.52
N ARG A 6 6.07 6.41 16.87
CA ARG A 6 5.75 7.70 17.53
C ARG A 6 4.67 7.62 18.61
N LYS A 7 3.65 6.76 18.43
CA LYS A 7 2.55 6.55 19.39
C LYS A 7 2.81 5.45 20.43
N GLY A 8 4.04 4.94 20.55
CA GLY A 8 4.44 4.00 21.61
C GLY A 8 3.90 2.57 21.50
N GLY A 9 3.25 2.20 20.39
CA GLY A 9 2.73 0.84 20.19
C GLY A 9 3.80 -0.26 20.19
N LYS A 10 3.37 -1.53 20.37
CA LYS A 10 4.25 -2.72 20.45
C LYS A 10 5.13 -2.94 19.21
N GLY A 11 4.73 -2.41 18.06
CA GLY A 11 5.46 -2.48 16.81
C GLY A 11 4.95 -1.46 15.79
N TRP A 12 5.69 -1.28 14.71
CA TRP A 12 5.29 -0.39 13.62
C TRP A 12 4.16 -1.03 12.80
N ALA A 13 3.11 -0.26 12.52
CA ALA A 13 2.06 -0.71 11.63
C ALA A 13 2.64 -0.91 10.20
N PRO A 14 2.25 -1.97 9.46
CA PRO A 14 2.73 -2.19 8.10
C PRO A 14 2.49 -1.00 7.16
N ALA A 15 1.39 -0.25 7.36
CA ALA A 15 1.11 0.96 6.61
C ALA A 15 2.14 2.07 6.88
N SER A 16 2.58 2.22 8.13
CA SER A 16 3.63 3.19 8.50
C SER A 16 4.97 2.84 7.87
N ILE A 17 5.37 1.56 7.93
CA ILE A 17 6.60 1.07 7.28
C ILE A 17 6.53 1.32 5.77
N ARG A 18 5.40 1.03 5.13
CA ARG A 18 5.21 1.30 3.70
C ARG A 18 5.39 2.78 3.36
N ILE A 19 4.84 3.69 4.17
CA ILE A 19 5.00 5.13 3.95
C ILE A 19 6.48 5.53 4.04
N ILE A 20 7.21 5.01 5.03
CA ILE A 20 8.65 5.27 5.20
C ILE A 20 9.42 4.78 3.96
N LEU A 21 9.24 3.53 3.56
CA LEU A 21 9.97 2.92 2.44
C LEU A 21 9.62 3.51 1.06
N THR A 22 8.53 4.27 0.94
CA THR A 22 8.09 4.89 -0.33
C THR A 22 8.23 6.41 -0.33
N ASN A 23 8.85 6.97 0.71
CA ASN A 23 9.03 8.42 0.81
C ASN A 23 10.23 8.89 -0.02
N GLU A 24 9.95 9.50 -1.16
CA GLU A 24 10.96 10.08 -2.07
C GLU A 24 11.81 11.19 -1.41
N ALA A 25 11.36 11.77 -0.30
CA ALA A 25 12.18 12.74 0.45
C ALA A 25 13.50 12.14 0.96
N TYR A 26 13.56 10.81 1.17
CA TYR A 26 14.80 10.16 1.63
C TYR A 26 15.88 10.06 0.56
N ILE A 27 15.52 10.19 -0.72
CA ILE A 27 16.47 10.31 -1.85
C ILE A 27 16.65 11.77 -2.28
N GLY A 28 16.25 12.73 -1.44
CA GLY A 28 16.41 14.16 -1.68
C GLY A 28 15.29 14.83 -2.49
N LYS A 29 14.24 14.10 -2.86
CA LYS A 29 13.13 14.59 -3.70
C LYS A 29 11.86 14.76 -2.87
N ALA A 30 11.66 15.92 -2.25
CA ALA A 30 10.43 16.25 -1.55
C ALA A 30 9.42 16.91 -2.51
N TYR A 31 8.12 16.77 -2.23
CA TYR A 31 7.08 17.33 -3.09
C TYR A 31 6.02 18.07 -2.27
N TYR A 32 5.77 19.32 -2.64
CA TYR A 32 4.66 20.13 -2.16
C TYR A 32 3.48 20.09 -3.15
N ASN A 33 2.31 20.60 -2.71
CA ASN A 33 1.09 20.66 -3.51
C ASN A 33 0.64 19.31 -4.10
N ARG A 34 0.90 18.18 -3.42
CA ARG A 34 0.58 16.86 -4.00
C ARG A 34 -0.90 16.50 -3.97
N ARG A 35 -1.69 17.16 -3.12
CA ARG A 35 -3.07 16.74 -2.80
C ARG A 35 -4.04 17.91 -2.89
N PHE A 36 -5.23 17.63 -3.38
CA PHE A 36 -6.35 18.57 -3.42
C PHE A 36 -7.64 17.89 -2.94
N CYS A 37 -8.61 18.69 -2.51
CA CYS A 37 -9.89 18.20 -2.00
C CYS A 37 -10.92 18.12 -3.13
N VAL A 38 -11.68 17.03 -3.16
CA VAL A 38 -12.71 16.75 -4.17
C VAL A 38 -13.97 16.16 -3.53
N LYS A 39 -15.09 16.27 -4.25
CA LYS A 39 -16.32 15.60 -3.87
C LYS A 39 -16.12 14.07 -3.83
N PRO A 40 -16.61 13.38 -2.79
CA PRO A 40 -16.55 11.92 -2.72
C PRO A 40 -17.34 11.27 -3.85
N LYS A 41 -16.73 10.31 -4.56
CA LYS A 41 -17.42 9.54 -5.62
C LYS A 41 -18.51 8.62 -5.05
N LYS A 42 -18.27 8.03 -3.87
CA LYS A 42 -19.17 7.11 -3.18
C LYS A 42 -19.41 7.60 -1.75
N PRO A 43 -20.33 8.56 -1.56
CA PRO A 43 -20.71 9.02 -0.23
C PRO A 43 -21.29 7.87 0.61
N ARG A 44 -21.02 7.86 1.93
CA ARG A 44 -21.61 6.87 2.85
C ARG A 44 -23.13 7.03 2.95
N ASP A 45 -23.58 8.28 2.97
CA ASP A 45 -24.97 8.71 2.81
C ASP A 45 -25.01 9.81 1.73
N PRO A 46 -25.70 9.59 0.59
CA PRO A 46 -25.84 10.57 -0.48
C PRO A 46 -26.73 11.77 -0.13
N LEU A 47 -27.70 11.61 0.79
CA LEU A 47 -28.70 12.63 1.13
C LEU A 47 -28.31 13.46 2.35
N ALA A 48 -27.36 12.97 3.15
CA ALA A 48 -26.85 13.71 4.29
C ALA A 48 -26.26 15.08 3.89
N TYR A 49 -26.69 16.14 4.57
CA TYR A 49 -26.14 17.48 4.43
C TYR A 49 -24.63 17.50 4.70
N ARG A 50 -23.89 18.23 3.87
CA ARG A 50 -22.44 18.40 4.01
C ARG A 50 -22.06 19.86 3.94
N LYS A 51 -21.56 20.36 5.07
CA LYS A 51 -20.94 21.70 5.15
C LYS A 51 -19.77 21.85 4.16
N ASN A 52 -18.97 20.81 3.97
CA ASN A 52 -17.87 20.76 3.01
C ASN A 52 -18.15 19.70 1.94
N GLU A 53 -18.46 20.12 0.73
CA GLU A 53 -18.68 19.20 -0.39
C GLU A 53 -17.41 18.43 -0.76
N ASN A 54 -16.26 19.12 -0.71
CA ASN A 54 -14.94 18.58 -1.04
C ASN A 54 -14.26 17.94 0.17
N SER A 55 -14.75 16.77 0.60
CA SER A 55 -14.25 16.10 1.80
C SER A 55 -13.19 15.01 1.54
N THR A 56 -12.97 14.58 0.30
CA THR A 56 -12.00 13.54 -0.04
C THR A 56 -10.72 14.15 -0.61
N LYS A 57 -9.56 13.68 -0.16
CA LYS A 57 -8.26 14.09 -0.74
C LYS A 57 -7.90 13.19 -1.92
N LYS A 58 -7.51 13.78 -3.05
CA LYS A 58 -6.90 13.10 -4.20
C LYS A 58 -5.51 13.63 -4.48
N LEU A 59 -4.70 12.82 -5.14
CA LEU A 59 -3.41 13.27 -5.67
C LEU A 59 -3.64 14.14 -6.90
N ARG A 60 -2.93 15.26 -6.99
CA ARG A 60 -2.85 16.07 -8.22
C ARG A 60 -2.04 15.30 -9.29
N PRO A 61 -2.24 15.63 -10.59
CA PRO A 61 -1.31 15.25 -11.65
C PRO A 61 0.15 15.55 -11.27
N ARG A 62 1.09 14.69 -11.70
CA ARG A 62 2.50 14.77 -11.27
C ARG A 62 3.18 16.07 -11.72
N ASN A 63 2.77 16.64 -12.84
CA ASN A 63 3.25 17.92 -13.37
C ASN A 63 2.85 19.14 -12.52
N GLU A 64 1.83 19.04 -11.67
CA GLU A 64 1.45 20.11 -10.73
C GLU A 64 2.21 20.00 -9.38
N TRP A 65 3.02 18.95 -9.20
CA TRP A 65 3.77 18.76 -7.97
C TRP A 65 4.99 19.67 -8.00
N ILE A 66 5.20 20.40 -6.91
CA ILE A 66 6.35 21.28 -6.77
C ILE A 66 7.44 20.49 -6.07
N GLU A 67 8.48 20.14 -6.82
CA GLU A 67 9.66 19.45 -6.28
C GLU A 67 10.50 20.42 -5.45
N ILE A 68 10.95 19.94 -4.30
CA ILE A 68 11.78 20.65 -3.35
C ILE A 68 12.96 19.75 -3.03
N GLU A 69 14.16 20.22 -3.33
CA GLU A 69 15.38 19.50 -3.00
C GLU A 69 15.61 19.52 -1.49
N VAL A 70 15.89 18.35 -0.92
CA VAL A 70 16.20 18.17 0.50
C VAL A 70 17.43 17.28 0.66
N PRO A 71 18.14 17.35 1.79
CA PRO A 71 19.26 16.45 2.03
C PRO A 71 18.83 14.98 1.97
N ALA A 72 19.47 14.20 1.10
CA ALA A 72 19.21 12.78 0.98
C ALA A 72 19.77 12.02 2.20
N ILE A 73 19.02 11.03 2.68
CA ILE A 73 19.41 10.16 3.79
C ILE A 73 19.91 8.81 3.26
N ILE A 74 19.43 8.39 2.09
CA ILE A 74 19.79 7.15 1.40
C ILE A 74 20.00 7.40 -0.09
N ASP A 75 20.72 6.50 -0.76
CA ASP A 75 20.90 6.54 -2.22
C ASP A 75 19.66 6.05 -3.00
N GLU A 76 19.59 6.39 -4.28
CA GLU A 76 18.46 6.06 -5.16
C GLU A 76 18.37 4.55 -5.48
N ASP A 77 19.48 3.82 -5.49
CA ASP A 77 19.50 2.37 -5.71
C ASP A 77 18.84 1.61 -4.55
N THR A 78 19.22 1.96 -3.31
CA THR A 78 18.64 1.43 -2.09
C THR A 78 17.13 1.68 -2.05
N PHE A 79 16.69 2.89 -2.39
CA PHE A 79 15.27 3.23 -2.47
C PHE A 79 14.53 2.40 -3.53
N ARG A 80 15.11 2.28 -4.73
CA ARG A 80 14.56 1.47 -5.83
C ARG A 80 14.40 0.01 -5.42
N ARG A 81 15.44 -0.59 -4.83
CA ARG A 81 15.44 -1.98 -4.34
C ARG A 81 14.38 -2.21 -3.27
N ALA A 82 14.20 -1.26 -2.34
CA ALA A 82 13.12 -1.34 -1.35
C ALA A 82 11.74 -1.33 -2.01
N GLY A 83 11.54 -0.46 -3.01
CA GLY A 83 10.31 -0.41 -3.82
C GLY A 83 10.03 -1.72 -4.57
N GLU A 84 11.04 -2.32 -5.18
CA GLU A 84 10.94 -3.62 -5.85
C GLU A 84 10.59 -4.73 -4.86
N GLN A 85 11.23 -4.76 -3.69
CA GLN A 85 10.93 -5.72 -2.65
C GLN A 85 9.48 -5.57 -2.16
N LEU A 86 8.96 -4.35 -2.02
CA LEU A 86 7.56 -4.11 -1.66
C LEU A 86 6.59 -4.65 -2.73
N LYS A 87 6.91 -4.48 -4.02
CA LYS A 87 6.13 -5.04 -5.13
C LYS A 87 6.15 -6.58 -5.07
N LYS A 88 7.32 -7.20 -4.89
CA LYS A 88 7.46 -8.65 -4.71
C LYS A 88 6.66 -9.14 -3.50
N ASN A 89 6.82 -8.52 -2.34
CA ASN A 89 6.09 -8.88 -1.12
C ASN A 89 4.58 -8.77 -1.30
N THR A 90 4.09 -7.75 -2.03
CA THR A 90 2.66 -7.62 -2.33
C THR A 90 2.20 -8.73 -3.28
N ALA A 91 2.99 -9.02 -4.31
CA ALA A 91 2.75 -10.10 -5.28
C ALA A 91 2.82 -11.50 -4.66
N TRP A 92 3.47 -11.68 -3.50
CA TRP A 92 3.63 -12.97 -2.79
C TRP A 92 2.94 -13.09 -1.41
N SER A 93 2.40 -12.01 -0.85
CA SER A 93 1.75 -11.92 0.47
C SER A 93 0.78 -13.06 0.84
N SER A 94 0.74 -13.50 2.10
CA SER A 94 -0.23 -14.52 2.52
C SER A 94 -1.65 -14.02 2.78
N ARG A 95 -1.91 -12.69 2.77
CA ARG A 95 -3.07 -11.96 3.34
C ARG A 95 -4.47 -12.60 3.32
N ASN A 96 -4.79 -13.47 2.35
CA ASN A 96 -6.12 -14.09 2.19
C ASN A 96 -6.10 -15.63 2.29
N ASN A 97 -4.98 -16.23 2.72
CA ASN A 97 -4.88 -17.66 2.99
C ASN A 97 -3.81 -17.89 4.05
N THR A 98 -4.28 -18.15 5.27
CA THR A 98 -3.51 -18.36 6.51
C THR A 98 -3.58 -19.81 7.00
N GLN A 99 -4.37 -20.68 6.36
CA GLN A 99 -4.64 -22.04 6.85
C GLN A 99 -4.05 -23.14 5.97
N HIS A 100 -3.91 -22.92 4.65
CA HIS A 100 -3.47 -23.97 3.72
C HIS A 100 -2.23 -23.54 2.91
N SER A 101 -1.28 -24.46 2.72
CA SER A 101 -0.16 -24.29 1.80
C SER A 101 -0.54 -24.80 0.41
N TYR A 102 -0.68 -23.89 -0.56
CA TYR A 102 -0.83 -24.27 -1.97
C TYR A 102 0.50 -24.06 -2.69
N LEU A 103 1.11 -25.13 -3.22
CA LEU A 103 2.42 -25.11 -3.89
C LEU A 103 2.46 -24.10 -5.05
N LEU A 104 1.41 -24.08 -5.87
CA LEU A 104 1.31 -23.27 -7.08
C LEU A 104 0.67 -21.89 -6.85
N ARG A 105 0.52 -21.47 -5.58
CA ARG A 105 -0.10 -20.19 -5.21
C ARG A 105 0.60 -19.03 -5.91
N ARG A 106 -0.19 -18.18 -6.58
CA ARG A 106 0.28 -16.94 -7.27
C ARG A 106 1.18 -17.18 -8.49
N LEU A 107 1.49 -18.43 -8.84
CA LEU A 107 2.24 -18.80 -10.04
C LEU A 107 1.33 -19.03 -11.25
N VAL A 108 0.16 -19.65 -11.04
CA VAL A 108 -0.70 -20.10 -12.14
C VAL A 108 -1.75 -19.04 -12.50
N ARG A 109 -2.01 -18.91 -13.80
CA ARG A 109 -3.08 -18.11 -14.39
C ARG A 109 -3.93 -18.98 -15.29
N CYS A 110 -5.22 -18.64 -15.40
CA CYS A 110 -6.09 -19.26 -16.39
C CYS A 110 -5.66 -18.84 -17.80
N GLY A 111 -5.53 -19.80 -18.71
CA GLY A 111 -5.16 -19.55 -20.10
C GLY A 111 -6.23 -18.82 -20.92
N GLU A 112 -7.51 -18.93 -20.52
CA GLU A 112 -8.62 -18.32 -21.23
C GLU A 112 -8.91 -16.88 -20.76
N CYS A 113 -9.00 -16.67 -19.44
CA CYS A 113 -9.38 -15.37 -18.88
C CYS A 113 -8.21 -14.57 -18.28
N GLY A 114 -7.01 -15.14 -18.19
CA GLY A 114 -5.81 -14.48 -17.68
C GLY A 114 -5.78 -14.18 -16.17
N TYR A 115 -6.87 -14.45 -15.45
CA TYR A 115 -6.95 -14.26 -14.01
C TYR A 115 -6.03 -15.21 -13.26
N LYS A 116 -5.53 -14.77 -12.09
CA LYS A 116 -4.72 -15.60 -11.20
C LYS A 116 -5.59 -16.67 -10.57
N MET A 117 -5.14 -17.92 -10.60
CA MET A 117 -5.86 -19.01 -9.94
C MET A 117 -5.69 -18.92 -8.42
N CYS A 118 -6.75 -19.23 -7.68
CA CYS A 118 -6.74 -19.36 -6.23
C CYS A 118 -6.83 -20.84 -5.82
N GLY A 119 -6.24 -21.17 -4.68
CA GLY A 119 -6.46 -22.48 -4.07
C GLY A 119 -7.84 -22.50 -3.42
N PHE A 120 -8.53 -23.62 -3.58
CA PHE A 120 -9.77 -23.95 -2.90
C PHE A 120 -9.49 -25.20 -2.04
N PHE A 121 -10.00 -25.22 -0.82
CA PHE A 121 -9.94 -26.39 0.05
C PHE A 121 -11.37 -26.76 0.44
N GLU A 122 -11.74 -28.00 0.14
CA GLU A 122 -13.03 -28.57 0.53
C GLU A 122 -12.75 -29.81 1.38
N GLY A 123 -12.85 -29.64 2.69
CA GLY A 123 -12.65 -30.73 3.65
C GLY A 123 -13.53 -30.53 4.87
N LYS A 124 -14.11 -31.62 5.40
CA LYS A 124 -14.75 -31.62 6.72
C LYS A 124 -13.69 -31.33 7.78
N GLN A 125 -13.97 -30.40 8.70
CA GLN A 125 -13.16 -30.25 9.91
C GLN A 125 -13.14 -31.60 10.64
N VAL A 126 -12.01 -32.30 10.60
CA VAL A 126 -11.73 -33.38 11.53
C VAL A 126 -11.02 -32.70 12.70
N ASN A 127 -11.78 -32.42 13.77
CA ASN A 127 -11.20 -31.96 15.02
C ASN A 127 -10.31 -33.08 15.57
N MET A 128 -9.04 -32.78 15.82
CA MET A 128 -8.22 -33.53 16.78
C MET A 128 -8.23 -32.78 18.10
#